data_AF-A0AAD7RT32-F1
#
_entry.id   AF-A0AAD7RT32-F1
#
_cell.length_a   1.000
_cell.length_b   1.000
_cell.length_c   1.000
_cell.angle_alpha   90.00
_cell.angle_beta   90.00
_cell.angle_gamma   90.00
#
_symmetry.space_group_name_H-M   'P 1'
#
loop_
_entity.id
_entity.type
_entity.pdbx_description
1 polymer ?
#
loop_
_entity_poly.entity_id
_entity_poly.type
_entity_poly.pdbx_seq_one_letter_code
_entity_poly.pdbx_strand_id
1 'polypeptide(L)'
;MQMLTWLESPTVEPGPLQALLKSFAAQYSHRHRLSDVRTGFLHLAEALAYGRDSEVAARAVIATLRAGERGNAEPELIRKVLQGLVEVKSPYLEEVLSLLMTVGMDTGGATAMTGPVAMVISLLLQETEEMAVKVQDSNNSEVTKAPPYSGLLVDWLELLDPEVTSVCPDLQQKLLFALNKGKGTHTAPGPSYRPYLLAMLTHQSNWKTLHQCISAILSQQREQRLDPSSALDFLWACSHIPRIWQGRDQKTSQKRADKSVLRLKPDELISLVDLILSESELNSPSSAHLNKSLDIASCPVIQSRLPLLHSCCHGDLESVKKVSEYLIDCTKKWGESVMSKRCQSLLLQIYLHFPEVIQHVTLPDTTLNSEGAAEGSTCKLDVLVHRLITLLADSGDSKAAESRMSDANLACRKLAVSHPVLLPGLQTNTHYT
;
A
#
# COMPACT_ATOMS: atom_id res chain seq x y z
N MET A 1 31.86 -24.52 38.33
CA MET A 1 31.44 -25.95 38.21
C MET A 1 31.92 -26.76 39.41
N GLN A 2 33.21 -26.78 39.74
CA GLN A 2 33.75 -27.55 40.90
C GLN A 2 33.10 -27.23 42.26
N MET A 3 32.71 -25.97 42.50
CA MET A 3 32.04 -25.57 43.75
C MET A 3 30.59 -26.08 43.85
N LEU A 4 29.85 -26.17 42.73
CA LEU A 4 28.49 -26.72 42.70
C LEU A 4 28.51 -28.24 42.91
N THR A 5 29.42 -28.94 42.23
CA THR A 5 29.62 -30.38 42.41
C THR A 5 30.08 -30.73 43.83
N TRP A 6 30.81 -29.83 44.48
CA TRP A 6 31.19 -29.97 45.90
C TRP A 6 30.00 -29.73 46.84
N LEU A 7 29.17 -28.71 46.58
CA LEU A 7 27.95 -28.44 47.35
C LEU A 7 26.85 -29.50 47.16
N GLU A 8 26.88 -30.27 46.07
CA GLU A 8 26.01 -31.42 45.80
C GLU A 8 26.52 -32.74 46.41
N SER A 9 27.76 -32.76 46.91
CA SER A 9 28.32 -33.95 47.53
C SER A 9 27.55 -34.32 48.82
N PRO A 10 27.26 -35.61 49.05
CA PRO A 10 26.45 -36.06 50.20
C PRO A 10 27.15 -35.88 51.55
N THR A 11 28.40 -35.43 51.55
CA THR A 11 29.22 -35.18 52.74
C THR A 11 29.02 -33.79 53.34
N VAL A 12 28.23 -32.92 52.72
CA VAL A 12 27.99 -31.54 53.18
C VAL A 12 26.65 -31.46 53.89
N GLU A 13 26.65 -31.01 55.15
CA GLU A 13 25.44 -30.90 55.96
C GLU A 13 24.40 -29.94 55.34
N PRO A 14 23.11 -30.35 55.28
CA PRO A 14 22.05 -29.51 54.76
C PRO A 14 21.73 -28.38 55.74
N GLY A 15 22.00 -27.14 55.33
CA GLY A 15 21.73 -25.96 56.14
C GLY A 15 21.43 -24.70 55.31
N PRO A 16 20.90 -23.63 55.94
CA PRO A 16 20.52 -22.40 55.26
C PRO A 16 21.72 -21.74 54.55
N LEU A 17 22.92 -21.89 55.10
CA LEU A 17 24.16 -21.41 54.49
C LEU A 17 24.53 -22.19 53.22
N GLN A 18 24.27 -23.51 53.18
CA GLN A 18 24.46 -24.33 51.98
C GLN A 18 23.46 -23.96 50.88
N ALA A 19 22.21 -23.66 51.25
CA ALA A 19 21.20 -23.17 50.29
C ALA A 19 21.58 -21.81 49.69
N LEU A 20 22.08 -20.88 50.52
CA LEU A 20 22.62 -19.59 50.08
C LEU A 20 23.88 -19.73 49.21
N LEU A 21 24.78 -20.64 49.56
CA LEU A 21 25.97 -20.91 48.75
C LEU A 21 25.63 -21.61 47.42
N LYS A 22 24.61 -22.49 47.40
CA LYS A 22 24.09 -23.09 46.18
C LYS A 22 23.42 -22.06 45.27
N SER A 23 22.60 -21.16 45.83
CA SER A 23 21.98 -20.09 45.03
C SER A 23 23.04 -19.11 44.52
N PHE A 24 24.02 -18.75 45.34
CA PHE A 24 25.14 -17.91 44.94
C PHE A 24 26.02 -18.58 43.87
N ALA A 25 26.37 -19.86 44.04
CA ALA A 25 27.15 -20.64 43.08
C ALA A 25 26.38 -20.87 41.77
N ALA A 26 25.07 -21.08 41.83
CA ALA A 26 24.21 -21.17 40.65
C ALA A 26 24.21 -19.83 39.90
N GLN A 27 23.99 -18.71 40.60
CA GLN A 27 24.06 -17.35 40.03
C GLN A 27 25.44 -17.06 39.42
N TYR A 28 26.54 -17.39 40.11
CA TYR A 28 27.90 -17.19 39.61
C TYR A 28 28.24 -18.10 38.43
N SER A 29 27.77 -19.35 38.44
CA SER A 29 27.98 -20.30 37.34
C SER A 29 27.17 -19.92 36.10
N HIS A 30 25.97 -19.37 36.26
CA HIS A 30 25.17 -18.83 35.16
C HIS A 30 25.83 -17.60 34.54
N ARG A 31 26.39 -16.71 35.38
CA ARG A 31 27.20 -15.58 34.92
C ARG A 31 28.44 -16.01 34.12
N HIS A 32 29.03 -17.16 34.46
CA HIS A 32 30.24 -17.67 33.81
C HIS A 32 30.00 -18.63 32.63
N ARG A 33 28.84 -19.31 32.56
CA ARG A 33 28.41 -20.10 31.37
C ARG A 33 28.02 -19.20 30.19
N LEU A 34 27.69 -17.95 30.49
CA LEU A 34 27.32 -16.90 29.53
C LEU A 34 28.47 -15.90 29.39
N SER A 35 29.69 -16.42 29.19
CA SER A 35 30.92 -15.63 29.10
C SER A 35 31.05 -14.84 27.78
N ASP A 36 30.14 -15.06 26.82
CA ASP A 36 30.10 -14.38 25.53
C ASP A 36 28.63 -14.11 25.18
N VAL A 37 28.34 -12.91 24.71
CA VAL A 37 27.03 -12.49 24.20
C VAL A 37 26.45 -13.53 23.22
N ARG A 38 27.29 -14.16 22.38
CA ARG A 38 26.85 -15.20 21.44
C ARG A 38 26.25 -16.44 22.13
N THR A 39 26.84 -16.92 23.23
CA THR A 39 26.32 -18.11 23.93
C THR A 39 25.02 -17.80 24.65
N GLY A 40 24.85 -16.56 25.12
CA GLY A 40 23.58 -16.06 25.64
C GLY A 40 22.46 -16.07 24.60
N PHE A 41 22.71 -15.56 23.40
CA PHE A 41 21.74 -15.61 22.31
C PHE A 41 21.40 -17.05 21.88
N LEU A 42 22.37 -17.97 21.85
CA LEU A 42 22.12 -19.39 21.55
C LEU A 42 21.21 -20.05 22.59
N HIS A 43 21.51 -19.87 23.88
CA HIS A 43 20.68 -20.42 24.95
C HIS A 43 19.27 -19.84 24.97
N LEU A 44 19.13 -18.54 24.67
CA LEU A 44 17.83 -17.90 24.54
C LEU A 44 17.06 -18.45 23.33
N ALA A 45 17.72 -18.63 22.19
CA ALA A 45 17.11 -19.24 20.99
C ALA A 45 16.64 -20.67 21.26
N GLU A 46 17.44 -21.48 21.94
CA GLU A 46 17.06 -22.84 22.35
C GLU A 46 15.87 -22.82 23.32
N ALA A 47 15.88 -21.93 24.32
CA ALA A 47 14.78 -21.82 25.27
C ALA A 47 13.46 -21.47 24.57
N LEU A 48 13.51 -20.52 23.63
CA LEU A 48 12.35 -20.13 22.81
C LEU A 48 11.89 -21.26 21.89
N ALA A 49 12.80 -21.96 21.22
CA ALA A 49 12.48 -23.07 20.32
C ALA A 49 11.83 -24.27 21.04
N TYR A 50 12.24 -24.56 22.27
CA TYR A 50 11.72 -25.67 23.07
C TYR A 50 10.60 -25.26 24.04
N GLY A 51 10.11 -24.01 23.99
CA GLY A 51 9.05 -23.51 24.87
C GLY A 51 9.42 -23.54 26.36
N ARG A 52 10.72 -23.47 26.68
CA ARG A 52 11.22 -23.43 28.06
C ARG A 52 11.14 -22.00 28.60
N ASP A 53 11.28 -21.87 29.92
CA ASP A 53 11.36 -20.56 30.57
C ASP A 53 12.53 -19.73 30.00
N SER A 54 12.18 -18.71 29.21
CA SER A 54 13.11 -17.83 28.51
C SER A 54 13.54 -16.63 29.37
N GLU A 55 12.91 -16.44 30.54
CA GLU A 55 13.11 -15.28 31.40
C GLU A 55 14.55 -15.18 31.93
N VAL A 56 15.10 -16.31 32.39
CA VAL A 56 16.47 -16.38 32.93
C VAL A 56 17.49 -16.12 31.83
N ALA A 57 17.27 -16.69 30.64
CA ALA A 57 18.15 -16.51 29.49
C ALA A 57 18.10 -15.05 28.97
N ALA A 58 16.90 -14.46 28.89
CA ALA A 58 16.70 -13.08 28.45
C ALA A 58 17.39 -12.06 29.37
N ARG A 59 17.21 -12.19 30.70
CA ARG A 59 17.89 -11.31 31.66
C ARG A 59 19.40 -11.41 31.60
N ALA A 60 19.92 -12.61 31.33
CA ALA A 60 21.36 -12.80 31.23
C ALA A 60 21.94 -12.21 29.93
N VAL A 61 21.20 -12.28 28.81
CA VAL A 61 21.54 -11.54 27.58
C VAL A 61 21.51 -10.03 27.81
N ILE A 62 20.49 -9.51 28.50
CA ILE A 62 20.41 -8.08 28.87
C ILE A 62 21.62 -7.66 29.72
N ALA A 63 21.98 -8.47 30.72
CA ALA A 63 23.11 -8.15 31.60
C ALA A 63 24.46 -8.16 30.86
N THR A 64 24.65 -9.07 29.91
CA THR A 64 25.87 -9.13 29.08
C THR A 64 25.94 -7.98 28.08
N LEU A 65 24.83 -7.62 27.43
CA LEU A 65 24.77 -6.44 26.55
C LEU A 65 25.03 -5.13 27.29
N ARG A 66 24.47 -4.96 28.49
CA ARG A 66 24.74 -3.79 29.36
C ARG A 66 26.19 -3.71 29.84
N ALA A 67 26.89 -4.84 29.93
CA ALA A 67 28.29 -4.87 30.30
C ALA A 67 29.22 -4.35 29.17
N GLY A 68 28.66 -4.02 27.99
CA GLY A 68 29.40 -3.42 26.89
C GLY A 68 30.25 -4.41 26.09
N GLU A 69 30.00 -5.71 26.25
CA GLU A 69 30.63 -6.74 25.43
C GLU A 69 30.12 -6.61 23.99
N ARG A 70 31.04 -6.35 23.05
CA ARG A 70 30.71 -6.17 21.63
C ARG A 70 29.97 -7.39 21.12
N GLY A 71 28.80 -7.18 20.49
CA GLY A 71 27.94 -8.23 19.98
C GLY A 71 28.65 -9.11 18.95
N ASN A 72 29.21 -10.24 19.39
CA ASN A 72 29.79 -11.30 18.56
C ASN A 72 28.72 -12.26 18.00
N ALA A 73 27.44 -11.93 18.18
CA ALA A 73 26.32 -12.75 17.74
C ALA A 73 26.01 -12.48 16.26
N GLU A 74 25.81 -13.56 15.50
CA GLU A 74 25.42 -13.48 14.10
C GLU A 74 24.06 -12.78 13.96
N PRO A 75 23.86 -11.92 12.93
CA PRO A 75 22.62 -11.18 12.75
C PRO A 75 21.40 -12.09 12.54
N GLU A 76 21.61 -13.30 12.00
CA GLU A 76 20.57 -14.32 11.85
C GLU A 76 20.12 -14.91 13.19
N LEU A 77 21.06 -15.12 14.12
CA LEU A 77 20.76 -15.62 15.46
C LEU A 77 19.99 -14.56 16.26
N ILE A 78 20.43 -13.30 16.20
CA ILE A 78 19.73 -12.17 16.84
C ILE A 78 18.30 -12.07 16.30
N ARG A 79 18.13 -12.16 14.97
CA ARG A 79 16.81 -12.15 14.33
C ARG A 79 15.90 -13.27 14.84
N LYS A 80 16.39 -14.51 14.90
CA LYS A 80 15.62 -15.66 15.40
C LYS A 80 15.20 -15.48 16.86
N VAL A 81 16.08 -14.92 17.69
CA VAL A 81 15.77 -14.62 19.09
C VAL A 81 14.69 -13.55 19.20
N LEU A 82 14.83 -12.42 18.49
CA LEU A 82 13.82 -11.37 18.50
C LEU A 82 12.47 -11.87 17.97
N GLN A 83 12.48 -12.70 16.93
CA GLN A 83 11.29 -13.35 16.42
C GLN A 83 10.62 -14.23 17.49
N GLY A 84 11.37 -15.11 18.16
CA GLY A 84 10.82 -15.94 19.23
C GLY A 84 10.30 -15.11 20.42
N LEU A 85 10.93 -13.98 20.73
CA LEU A 85 10.46 -13.05 21.76
C LEU A 85 9.13 -12.38 21.36
N VAL A 86 8.95 -12.03 20.09
CA VAL A 86 7.69 -11.51 19.54
C VAL A 86 6.59 -12.59 19.59
N GLU A 87 6.91 -13.83 19.20
CA GLU A 87 5.96 -14.96 19.21
C GLU A 87 5.47 -15.29 20.63
N VAL A 88 6.39 -15.33 21.61
CA VAL A 88 6.09 -15.64 23.01
C VAL A 88 5.54 -14.42 23.78
N LYS A 89 5.51 -13.24 23.13
CA LYS A 89 5.10 -11.97 23.74
C LYS A 89 5.88 -11.64 25.01
N SER A 90 7.19 -11.76 24.91
CA SER A 90 8.09 -11.53 26.03
C SER A 90 8.16 -10.04 26.40
N PRO A 91 8.11 -9.68 27.70
CA PRO A 91 8.27 -8.30 28.16
C PRO A 91 9.71 -7.78 27.95
N TYR A 92 10.68 -8.66 27.69
CA TYR A 92 12.08 -8.31 27.51
C TYR A 92 12.42 -7.85 26.08
N LEU A 93 11.46 -7.88 25.15
CA LEU A 93 11.71 -7.54 23.75
C LEU A 93 12.25 -6.12 23.59
N GLU A 94 11.57 -5.13 24.16
CA GLU A 94 11.96 -3.72 24.05
C GLU A 94 13.34 -3.46 24.65
N GLU A 95 13.62 -4.07 25.80
CA GLU A 95 14.89 -3.91 26.48
C GLU A 95 16.04 -4.53 25.68
N VAL A 96 15.86 -5.76 25.16
CA VAL A 96 16.85 -6.40 24.29
C VAL A 96 17.05 -5.59 23.01
N LEU A 97 15.97 -5.11 22.39
CA LEU A 97 16.04 -4.32 21.17
C LEU A 97 16.78 -2.99 21.40
N SER A 98 16.44 -2.25 22.46
CA SER A 98 17.11 -0.99 22.80
C SER A 98 18.61 -1.17 23.05
N LEU A 99 19.00 -2.26 23.71
CA LEU A 99 20.40 -2.58 23.95
C LEU A 99 21.13 -2.95 22.65
N LEU A 100 20.48 -3.70 21.76
CA LEU A 100 21.04 -4.01 20.44
C LEU A 100 21.24 -2.74 19.58
N MET A 101 20.32 -1.77 19.66
CA MET A 101 20.42 -0.51 18.93
C MET A 101 21.49 0.44 19.51
N THR A 102 21.73 0.40 20.83
CA THR A 102 22.69 1.30 21.51
C THR A 102 24.11 0.77 21.57
N VAL A 103 24.31 -0.55 21.65
CA VAL A 103 25.64 -1.18 21.66
C VAL A 103 26.31 -1.11 20.28
N GLY A 104 25.56 -0.75 19.24
CA GLY A 104 26.05 -0.63 17.87
C GLY A 104 26.23 -2.01 17.25
N MET A 105 25.42 -2.34 16.26
CA MET A 105 25.69 -3.45 15.34
C MET A 105 26.82 -3.06 14.37
N ASP A 106 27.99 -2.66 14.89
CA ASP A 106 29.21 -2.47 14.11
C ASP A 106 29.82 -3.86 13.82
N THR A 107 29.01 -4.74 13.23
CA THR A 107 29.53 -5.94 12.57
C THR A 107 30.28 -5.46 11.34
N GLY A 108 31.61 -5.54 11.38
CA GLY A 108 32.49 -5.16 10.28
C GLY A 108 32.07 -5.85 9.00
N GLY A 109 31.48 -5.07 8.08
CA GLY A 109 30.84 -5.55 6.86
C GLY A 109 29.42 -5.00 6.71
N ALA A 110 29.28 -3.68 6.69
CA ALA A 110 28.00 -3.00 6.50
C ALA A 110 27.46 -3.26 5.08
N THR A 111 26.82 -4.39 4.88
CA THR A 111 25.85 -4.57 3.79
C THR A 111 24.52 -4.01 4.24
N ALA A 112 23.82 -3.25 3.38
CA ALA A 112 22.53 -2.63 3.69
C ALA A 112 21.44 -3.62 4.19
N MET A 113 21.66 -4.93 4.06
CA MET A 113 20.74 -5.99 4.47
C MET A 113 20.91 -6.50 5.92
N THR A 114 22.00 -6.14 6.62
CA THR A 114 22.31 -6.65 7.97
C THR A 114 22.20 -5.61 9.07
N GLY A 115 21.86 -4.36 8.73
CA GLY A 115 21.72 -3.27 9.70
C GLY A 115 20.46 -3.37 10.59
N PRO A 116 20.41 -2.56 11.66
CA PRO A 116 19.29 -2.53 12.61
C PRO A 116 17.94 -2.25 11.95
N VAL A 117 17.90 -1.32 10.98
CA VAL A 117 16.69 -1.02 10.19
C VAL A 117 16.20 -2.24 9.41
N ALA A 118 17.10 -2.93 8.70
CA ALA A 118 16.74 -4.13 7.94
C ALA A 118 16.20 -5.26 8.84
N MET A 119 16.73 -5.37 10.07
CA MET A 119 16.25 -6.33 11.07
C MET A 119 14.82 -6.01 11.51
N VAL A 120 14.53 -4.76 11.90
CA VAL A 120 13.19 -4.33 12.31
C VAL A 120 12.17 -4.49 11.18
N ILE A 121 12.53 -4.09 9.95
CA ILE A 121 11.67 -4.29 8.77
C ILE A 121 11.37 -5.77 8.54
N SER A 122 12.37 -6.64 8.71
CA SER A 122 12.18 -8.07 8.55
C SER A 122 11.22 -8.66 9.58
N LEU A 123 11.28 -8.19 10.83
CA LEU A 123 10.34 -8.60 11.89
C LEU A 123 8.90 -8.15 11.55
N LEU A 124 8.71 -6.93 11.05
CA LEU A 124 7.39 -6.43 10.61
C LEU A 124 6.81 -7.20 9.42
N LEU A 125 7.66 -7.47 8.42
CA LEU A 125 7.25 -8.26 7.25
C LEU A 125 6.84 -9.68 7.65
N GLN A 126 7.58 -10.29 8.57
CA GLN A 126 7.25 -11.60 9.09
C GLN A 126 5.94 -11.60 9.90
N GLU A 127 5.74 -10.63 10.79
CA GLU A 127 4.49 -10.51 11.57
C GLU A 127 3.28 -10.41 10.62
N THR A 128 3.44 -9.72 9.50
CA THR A 128 2.43 -9.61 8.44
C THR A 128 2.19 -10.92 7.70
N GLU A 129 3.24 -11.67 7.39
CA GLU A 129 3.13 -13.00 6.75
C GLU A 129 2.46 -14.02 7.69
N GLU A 130 2.79 -14.02 8.99
CA GLU A 130 2.16 -14.92 9.98
C GLU A 130 0.69 -14.58 10.25
N MET A 131 0.34 -13.30 10.31
CA MET A 131 -1.06 -12.88 10.44
C MET A 131 -1.89 -13.36 9.24
N ALA A 132 -1.33 -13.31 8.02
CA ALA A 132 -2.01 -13.81 6.82
C ALA A 132 -2.30 -15.32 6.88
N VAL A 133 -1.44 -16.11 7.54
CA VAL A 133 -1.65 -17.55 7.77
C VAL A 133 -2.67 -17.80 8.88
N LYS A 134 -2.58 -17.09 10.01
CA LYS A 134 -3.47 -17.27 11.18
C LYS A 134 -4.93 -16.86 10.91
N VAL A 135 -5.17 -15.90 10.00
CA VAL A 135 -6.52 -15.50 9.57
C VAL A 135 -7.23 -16.60 8.79
N GLN A 136 -6.50 -17.55 8.20
CA GLN A 136 -7.07 -18.67 7.45
C GLN A 136 -7.74 -19.73 8.35
N ASP A 137 -7.30 -19.88 9.60
CA ASP A 137 -7.79 -20.91 10.53
C ASP A 137 -8.89 -20.42 11.50
N SER A 138 -9.09 -19.09 11.60
CA SER A 138 -9.91 -18.49 12.66
C SER A 138 -11.27 -18.01 12.14
N ASN A 139 -12.20 -18.95 11.92
CA ASN A 139 -13.60 -18.63 11.60
C ASN A 139 -14.48 -18.34 12.84
N ASN A 140 -13.91 -18.23 14.04
CA ASN A 140 -14.60 -17.69 15.23
C ASN A 140 -13.59 -17.46 16.37
N SER A 141 -13.31 -16.20 16.71
CA SER A 141 -12.74 -15.83 18.01
C SER A 141 -12.82 -14.31 18.15
N GLU A 142 -13.70 -13.88 19.06
CA GLU A 142 -13.86 -12.50 19.47
C GLU A 142 -12.56 -11.90 20.01
N VAL A 143 -12.44 -10.61 19.76
CA VAL A 143 -11.33 -9.70 20.00
C VAL A 143 -10.89 -9.70 21.47
N THR A 144 -9.76 -10.37 21.75
CA THR A 144 -8.78 -9.97 22.78
C THR A 144 -7.36 -10.21 22.23
N LYS A 145 -7.06 -9.63 21.07
CA LYS A 145 -5.69 -9.63 20.55
C LYS A 145 -4.91 -8.52 21.26
N ALA A 146 -4.03 -8.91 22.19
CA ALA A 146 -2.99 -8.05 22.74
C ALA A 146 -2.32 -7.21 21.63
N PRO A 147 -1.87 -5.97 21.91
CA PRO A 147 -1.38 -5.09 20.87
C PRO A 147 -0.22 -5.77 20.13
N PRO A 148 -0.29 -5.86 18.79
CA PRO A 148 0.80 -6.40 17.99
C PRO A 148 2.06 -5.56 18.22
N TYR A 149 3.21 -6.21 18.46
CA TYR A 149 4.50 -5.52 18.62
C TYR A 149 4.87 -4.66 17.40
N SER A 150 4.15 -4.80 16.30
CA SER A 150 4.14 -3.86 15.17
C SER A 150 4.19 -2.38 15.58
N GLY A 151 3.46 -1.94 16.61
CA GLY A 151 3.51 -0.54 17.07
C GLY A 151 4.89 -0.15 17.58
N LEU A 152 5.44 -0.97 18.50
CA LEU A 152 6.79 -0.79 19.03
C LEU A 152 7.84 -0.82 17.90
N LEU A 153 7.74 -1.79 16.98
CA LEU A 153 8.68 -1.91 15.87
C LEU A 153 8.62 -0.69 14.94
N VAL A 154 7.43 -0.11 14.73
CA VAL A 154 7.26 1.14 13.97
C VAL A 154 7.87 2.33 14.71
N ASP A 155 7.72 2.43 16.03
CA ASP A 155 8.36 3.50 16.83
C ASP A 155 9.89 3.43 16.70
N TRP A 156 10.46 2.21 16.71
CA TRP A 156 11.88 2.01 16.46
C TRP A 156 12.29 2.35 15.03
N LEU A 157 11.45 2.08 14.03
CA LEU A 157 11.73 2.51 12.65
C LEU A 157 11.73 4.03 12.52
N GLU A 158 10.80 4.75 13.17
CA GLU A 158 10.78 6.22 13.16
C GLU A 158 12.06 6.79 13.78
N LEU A 159 12.57 6.17 14.84
CA LEU A 159 13.81 6.60 15.49
C LEU A 159 15.07 6.29 14.63
N LEU A 160 15.09 5.15 13.94
CA LEU A 160 16.25 4.66 13.20
C LEU A 160 16.33 5.18 11.75
N ASP A 161 15.20 5.35 11.07
CA ASP A 161 15.11 5.90 9.71
C ASP A 161 13.91 6.84 9.55
N PRO A 162 14.07 8.15 9.85
CA PRO A 162 12.99 9.13 9.73
C PRO A 162 12.54 9.39 8.29
N GLU A 163 13.33 9.03 7.27
CA GLU A 163 12.94 9.16 5.86
C GLU A 163 12.34 7.87 5.27
N VAL A 164 12.20 6.81 6.06
CA VAL A 164 11.54 5.51 5.75
C VAL A 164 12.17 4.72 4.58
N THR A 165 13.03 5.32 3.76
CA THR A 165 13.57 4.77 2.51
C THR A 165 15.08 5.03 2.35
N SER A 166 15.78 5.48 3.40
CA SER A 166 17.16 5.95 3.29
C SER A 166 18.22 4.86 3.45
N VAL A 167 17.90 3.78 4.18
CA VAL A 167 18.90 2.79 4.63
C VAL A 167 18.88 1.50 3.78
N CYS A 168 17.71 0.95 3.47
CA CYS A 168 17.58 -0.31 2.73
C CYS A 168 16.36 -0.28 1.79
N PRO A 169 16.47 0.41 0.64
CA PRO A 169 15.33 0.80 -0.20
C PRO A 169 14.51 -0.41 -0.68
N ASP A 170 15.14 -1.54 -1.00
CA ASP A 170 14.43 -2.73 -1.48
C ASP A 170 13.51 -3.34 -0.41
N LEU A 171 14.00 -3.45 0.83
CA LEU A 171 13.21 -3.96 1.96
C LEU A 171 12.12 -2.96 2.37
N GLN A 172 12.42 -1.67 2.29
CA GLN A 172 11.50 -0.58 2.62
C GLN A 172 10.36 -0.49 1.59
N GLN A 173 10.68 -0.61 0.30
CA GLN A 173 9.67 -0.72 -0.75
C GLN A 173 8.80 -1.97 -0.56
N LYS A 174 9.38 -3.11 -0.19
CA LYS A 174 8.61 -4.31 0.14
C LYS A 174 7.67 -4.06 1.34
N LEU A 175 8.13 -3.37 2.38
CA LEU A 175 7.30 -3.05 3.55
C LEU A 175 6.10 -2.16 3.20
N LEU A 176 6.36 -1.11 2.41
CA LEU A 176 5.38 -0.08 2.06
C LEU A 176 4.40 -0.55 0.98
N PHE A 177 4.88 -1.27 -0.03
CA PHE A 177 4.13 -1.49 -1.26
C PHE A 177 4.02 -2.96 -1.65
N ALA A 178 4.55 -3.94 -0.91
CA ALA A 178 4.33 -5.34 -1.32
C ALA A 178 2.86 -5.74 -1.25
N LEU A 179 2.41 -6.43 -2.30
CA LEU A 179 1.12 -7.09 -2.35
C LEU A 179 1.09 -8.25 -1.35
N ASN A 180 0.28 -8.10 -0.30
CA ASN A 180 0.05 -9.16 0.67
C ASN A 180 -0.84 -10.23 0.05
N LYS A 181 -0.29 -11.41 -0.24
CA LYS A 181 -1.05 -12.54 -0.77
C LYS A 181 -1.89 -13.19 0.33
N GLY A 182 -3.01 -12.59 0.70
CA GLY A 182 -4.09 -13.30 1.40
C GLY A 182 -4.70 -14.32 0.46
N LYS A 183 -4.51 -15.62 0.70
CA LYS A 183 -5.05 -16.70 -0.12
C LYS A 183 -6.52 -16.94 0.27
N GLY A 184 -7.39 -15.96 -0.02
CA GLY A 184 -8.81 -15.98 0.31
C GLY A 184 -9.53 -14.82 -0.35
N THR A 185 -10.78 -15.03 -0.74
CA THR A 185 -11.63 -14.20 -1.63
C THR A 185 -12.01 -12.80 -1.12
N HIS A 186 -11.23 -12.21 -0.23
CA HIS A 186 -11.34 -10.82 0.14
C HIS A 186 -9.92 -10.25 0.27
N THR A 187 -9.66 -9.11 -0.38
CA THR A 187 -8.47 -8.30 -0.17
C THR A 187 -8.30 -8.10 1.33
N ALA A 188 -7.40 -8.88 1.95
CA ALA A 188 -7.08 -8.69 3.35
C ALA A 188 -6.61 -7.23 3.51
N PRO A 189 -7.18 -6.46 4.46
CA PRO A 189 -6.69 -5.12 4.69
C PRO A 189 -5.18 -5.19 4.89
N GLY A 190 -4.46 -4.27 4.23
CA GLY A 190 -3.01 -4.16 4.38
C GLY A 190 -2.62 -4.10 5.87
N PRO A 191 -1.32 -4.28 6.18
CA PRO A 191 -0.89 -4.23 7.56
C PRO A 191 -1.29 -2.87 8.16
N SER A 192 -1.78 -2.88 9.40
CA SER A 192 -2.31 -1.69 10.06
C SER A 192 -1.30 -0.54 10.17
N TYR A 193 0.00 -0.86 10.15
CA TYR A 193 1.08 0.13 10.18
C TYR A 193 1.34 0.83 8.84
N ARG A 194 0.89 0.26 7.70
CA ARG A 194 1.24 0.77 6.36
C ARG A 194 0.74 2.20 6.10
N PRO A 195 -0.51 2.57 6.42
CA PRO A 195 -0.98 3.94 6.23
C PRO A 195 -0.14 4.97 7.01
N TYR A 196 0.29 4.62 8.22
CA TYR A 196 1.13 5.48 9.04
C TYR A 196 2.52 5.67 8.42
N LEU A 197 3.18 4.59 7.97
CA LEU A 197 4.49 4.68 7.30
C LEU A 197 4.42 5.46 5.97
N LEU A 198 3.33 5.30 5.20
CA LEU A 198 3.12 6.09 3.98
C LEU A 198 2.89 7.58 4.29
N ALA A 199 2.22 7.90 5.39
CA ALA A 199 2.06 9.28 5.85
C ALA A 199 3.41 9.88 6.29
N MET A 200 4.25 9.12 7.00
CA MET A 200 5.61 9.53 7.33
C MET A 200 6.44 9.80 6.08
N LEU A 201 6.46 8.86 5.13
CA LEU A 201 7.15 9.03 3.85
C LEU A 201 6.67 10.29 3.11
N THR A 202 5.36 10.55 3.11
CA THR A 202 4.76 11.68 2.39
C THR A 202 5.09 13.03 3.04
N HIS A 203 5.16 13.09 4.38
CA HIS A 203 5.23 14.36 5.10
C HIS A 203 6.62 14.69 5.68
N GLN A 204 7.36 13.67 6.13
CA GLN A 204 8.64 13.82 6.81
C GLN A 204 9.84 13.69 5.87
N SER A 205 9.71 12.98 4.74
CA SER A 205 10.83 12.77 3.82
C SER A 205 11.19 14.01 3.00
N ASN A 206 12.42 14.01 2.49
CA ASN A 206 12.89 15.00 1.55
C ASN A 206 12.28 14.80 0.15
N TRP A 207 12.17 15.87 -0.63
CA TRP A 207 11.65 15.85 -2.00
C TRP A 207 12.45 14.92 -2.92
N LYS A 208 13.77 14.86 -2.76
CA LYS A 208 14.63 13.95 -3.54
C LYS A 208 14.24 12.49 -3.31
N THR A 209 14.10 12.12 -2.03
CA THR A 209 13.69 10.78 -1.58
C THR A 209 12.29 10.44 -2.09
N LEU A 210 11.35 11.38 -1.99
CA LEU A 210 9.99 11.23 -2.51
C LEU A 210 9.98 11.01 -4.03
N HIS A 211 10.71 11.81 -4.79
CA HIS A 211 10.83 11.65 -6.24
C HIS A 211 11.48 10.33 -6.65
N GLN A 212 12.51 9.89 -5.91
CA GLN A 212 13.13 8.59 -6.13
C GLN A 212 12.14 7.44 -5.88
N CYS A 213 11.34 7.53 -4.83
CA CYS A 213 10.31 6.56 -4.52
C CYS A 213 9.21 6.51 -5.59
N ILE A 214 8.70 7.67 -6.02
CA ILE A 214 7.72 7.78 -7.13
C ILE A 214 8.27 7.14 -8.41
N SER A 215 9.52 7.46 -8.77
CA SER A 215 10.13 6.91 -9.98
C SER A 215 10.37 5.41 -9.86
N ALA A 216 10.74 4.89 -8.69
CA ALA A 216 10.90 3.45 -8.48
C ALA A 216 9.56 2.69 -8.63
N ILE A 217 8.49 3.19 -8.01
CA ILE A 217 7.13 2.59 -8.10
C ILE A 217 6.63 2.53 -9.54
N LEU A 218 6.88 3.59 -10.32
CA LEU A 218 6.40 3.70 -11.70
C LEU A 218 7.33 3.05 -12.72
N SER A 219 8.63 2.92 -12.47
CA SER A 219 9.56 2.27 -13.40
C SER A 219 9.66 0.75 -13.25
N GLN A 220 9.44 0.20 -12.04
CA GLN A 220 9.68 -1.22 -11.73
C GLN A 220 8.39 -2.06 -11.55
N GLN A 221 7.24 -1.54 -11.96
CA GLN A 221 5.91 -2.17 -11.89
C GLN A 221 5.87 -3.66 -12.24
N ARG A 222 6.58 -4.07 -13.29
CA ARG A 222 6.48 -5.42 -13.87
C ARG A 222 7.33 -6.45 -13.12
N GLU A 223 8.29 -6.01 -12.32
CA GLU A 223 9.26 -6.87 -11.64
C GLU A 223 8.92 -7.04 -10.16
N GLN A 224 8.35 -6.00 -9.53
CA GLN A 224 7.92 -6.05 -8.13
C GLN A 224 6.41 -6.30 -8.03
N ARG A 225 5.99 -7.25 -7.16
CA ARG A 225 4.57 -7.47 -6.84
C ARG A 225 4.06 -6.35 -5.94
N LEU A 226 3.83 -5.17 -6.52
CA LEU A 226 3.35 -4.00 -5.82
C LEU A 226 1.84 -4.11 -5.54
N ASP A 227 1.41 -3.56 -4.41
CA ASP A 227 0.02 -3.34 -4.03
C ASP A 227 -0.49 -2.07 -4.72
N PRO A 228 -1.36 -2.19 -5.74
CA PRO A 228 -1.75 -1.05 -6.55
C PRO A 228 -2.50 0.02 -5.76
N SER A 229 -3.32 -0.37 -4.77
CA SER A 229 -4.08 0.57 -3.96
C SER A 229 -3.17 1.45 -3.10
N SER A 230 -2.22 0.85 -2.39
CA SER A 230 -1.24 1.58 -1.58
C SER A 230 -0.37 2.51 -2.44
N ALA A 231 0.04 2.07 -3.63
CA ALA A 231 0.81 2.89 -4.56
C ALA A 231 0.01 4.10 -5.08
N LEU A 232 -1.25 3.89 -5.49
CA LEU A 232 -2.12 4.95 -5.99
C LEU A 232 -2.53 5.95 -4.90
N ASP A 233 -2.79 5.48 -3.68
CA ASP A 233 -3.06 6.33 -2.52
C ASP A 233 -1.84 7.19 -2.17
N PHE A 234 -0.64 6.61 -2.23
CA PHE A 234 0.60 7.35 -2.03
C PHE A 234 0.82 8.44 -3.09
N LEU A 235 0.63 8.13 -4.39
CA LEU A 235 0.73 9.13 -5.46
C LEU A 235 -0.33 10.24 -5.33
N TRP A 236 -1.54 9.87 -4.92
CA TRP A 236 -2.58 10.83 -4.59
C TRP A 236 -2.15 11.74 -3.43
N ALA A 237 -1.64 11.17 -2.34
CA ALA A 237 -1.17 11.94 -1.19
C ALA A 237 -0.01 12.88 -1.57
N CYS A 238 0.91 12.44 -2.43
CA CYS A 238 2.02 13.26 -2.94
C CYS A 238 1.54 14.52 -3.69
N SER A 239 0.40 14.44 -4.40
CA SER A 239 -0.20 15.60 -5.06
C SER A 239 -0.79 16.62 -4.08
N HIS A 240 -1.18 16.17 -2.89
CA HIS A 240 -1.94 16.93 -1.90
C HIS A 240 -1.11 17.30 -0.66
N ILE A 241 0.22 17.23 -0.74
CA ILE A 241 1.10 17.55 0.40
C ILE A 241 0.87 19.01 0.84
N PRO A 242 0.44 19.27 2.09
CA PRO A 242 0.08 20.62 2.55
C PRO A 242 1.21 21.65 2.39
N ARG A 243 2.47 21.22 2.53
CA ARG A 243 3.69 22.03 2.36
C ARG A 243 3.77 22.69 0.97
N ILE A 244 3.19 22.08 -0.07
CA ILE A 244 3.17 22.60 -1.45
C ILE A 244 2.11 23.70 -1.61
N TRP A 245 1.05 23.62 -0.81
CA TRP A 245 -0.13 24.47 -0.90
C TRP A 245 -0.14 25.58 0.16
N GLN A 246 0.81 25.57 1.10
CA GLN A 246 0.93 26.57 2.16
C GLN A 246 1.13 27.99 1.58
N GLY A 247 0.34 28.95 2.05
CA GLY A 247 0.40 30.34 1.59
C GLY A 247 -0.25 30.61 0.22
N ARG A 248 -0.84 29.61 -0.44
CA ARG A 248 -1.69 29.83 -1.61
C ARG A 248 -3.08 30.29 -1.18
N ASP A 249 -3.68 31.18 -1.97
CA ASP A 249 -5.03 31.65 -1.75
C ASP A 249 -6.03 30.48 -1.87
N GLN A 250 -6.71 30.14 -0.77
CA GLN A 250 -7.72 29.07 -0.73
C GLN A 250 -8.98 29.42 -1.54
N LYS A 251 -9.13 30.69 -1.97
CA LYS A 251 -10.24 31.17 -2.80
C LYS A 251 -9.87 31.29 -4.28
N THR A 252 -8.95 30.47 -4.80
CA THR A 252 -8.78 30.39 -6.26
C THR A 252 -10.05 29.76 -6.87
N SER A 253 -10.77 30.53 -7.69
CA SER A 253 -11.97 30.10 -8.40
C SER A 253 -11.77 28.75 -9.09
N GLN A 254 -12.73 27.82 -8.95
CA GLN A 254 -12.76 26.48 -9.57
C GLN A 254 -12.50 26.42 -11.09
N LYS A 255 -12.50 27.57 -11.79
CA LYS A 255 -12.23 27.69 -13.23
C LYS A 255 -10.75 27.80 -13.61
N ARG A 256 -9.83 27.87 -12.63
CA ARG A 256 -8.38 27.88 -12.91
C ARG A 256 -7.93 26.43 -12.90
N ALA A 257 -7.58 25.90 -14.07
CA ALA A 257 -7.11 24.52 -14.27
C ALA A 257 -6.26 24.04 -13.09
N ASP A 258 -6.60 22.86 -12.57
CA ASP A 258 -5.88 22.22 -11.46
C ASP A 258 -4.38 22.32 -11.72
N LYS A 259 -3.68 23.04 -10.84
CA LYS A 259 -2.23 23.19 -10.95
C LYS A 259 -1.61 21.82 -10.67
N SER A 260 -1.22 21.10 -11.73
CA SER A 260 -0.57 19.80 -11.58
C SER A 260 0.71 19.97 -10.78
N VAL A 261 0.81 19.27 -9.67
CA VAL A 261 2.02 19.23 -8.85
C VAL A 261 2.93 18.10 -9.34
N LEU A 262 2.37 16.97 -9.75
CA LEU A 262 3.09 15.82 -10.26
C LEU A 262 3.13 15.83 -11.79
N ARG A 263 4.31 16.08 -12.35
CA ARG A 263 4.57 15.93 -13.79
C ARG A 263 5.28 14.61 -14.03
N LEU A 264 4.54 13.62 -14.54
CA LEU A 264 5.08 12.30 -14.86
C LEU A 264 5.69 12.28 -16.25
N LYS A 265 6.70 11.42 -16.45
CA LYS A 265 7.18 11.12 -17.79
C LYS A 265 6.14 10.31 -18.57
N PRO A 266 6.18 10.33 -19.91
CA PRO A 266 5.27 9.57 -20.74
C PRO A 266 5.20 8.07 -20.39
N ASP A 267 6.31 7.45 -19.98
CA ASP A 267 6.34 6.02 -19.63
C ASP A 267 5.86 5.76 -18.19
N GLU A 268 6.15 6.69 -17.28
CA GLU A 268 5.63 6.68 -15.90
C GLU A 268 4.10 6.86 -15.89
N LEU A 269 3.55 7.63 -16.85
CA LEU A 269 2.11 7.79 -17.04
C LEU A 269 1.45 6.49 -17.53
N ILE A 270 2.10 5.73 -18.41
CA ILE A 270 1.63 4.40 -18.81
C ILE A 270 1.64 3.44 -17.62
N SER A 271 2.71 3.45 -16.81
CA SER A 271 2.78 2.68 -15.58
C SER A 271 1.68 3.03 -14.57
N LEU A 272 1.30 4.31 -14.47
CA LEU A 272 0.17 4.73 -13.64
C LEU A 272 -1.15 4.11 -14.13
N VAL A 273 -1.35 4.03 -15.45
CA VAL A 273 -2.53 3.39 -16.04
C VAL A 273 -2.51 1.88 -15.76
N ASP A 274 -1.36 1.23 -15.87
CA ASP A 274 -1.18 -0.19 -15.51
C ASP A 274 -1.52 -0.44 -14.02
N LEU A 275 -1.15 0.47 -13.11
CA LEU A 275 -1.57 0.42 -11.70
C LEU A 275 -3.08 0.47 -11.53
N ILE A 276 -3.76 1.41 -12.18
CA ILE A 276 -5.22 1.58 -12.08
C ILE A 276 -5.93 0.33 -12.61
N LEU A 277 -5.47 -0.20 -13.73
CA LEU A 277 -6.01 -1.44 -14.30
C LEU A 277 -5.79 -2.63 -13.35
N SER A 278 -4.59 -2.76 -12.77
CA SER A 278 -4.25 -3.81 -11.80
C SER A 278 -5.07 -3.70 -10.51
N GLU A 279 -5.28 -2.50 -9.97
CA GLU A 279 -6.14 -2.25 -8.81
C GLU A 279 -7.56 -2.72 -9.08
N SER A 280 -8.07 -2.39 -10.26
CA SER A 280 -9.41 -2.80 -10.64
C SER A 280 -9.51 -4.33 -10.71
N GLU A 281 -8.50 -5.02 -11.25
CA GLU A 281 -8.49 -6.48 -11.38
C GLU A 281 -8.56 -7.17 -10.01
N LEU A 282 -7.75 -6.69 -9.06
CA LEU A 282 -7.69 -7.23 -7.70
C LEU A 282 -8.97 -7.00 -6.89
N ASN A 283 -9.66 -5.88 -7.12
CA ASN A 283 -10.90 -5.53 -6.42
C ASN A 283 -12.16 -6.11 -7.09
N SER A 284 -12.01 -6.90 -8.16
CA SER A 284 -13.12 -7.58 -8.79
C SER A 284 -13.57 -8.76 -7.94
N PRO A 285 -14.86 -8.88 -7.57
CA PRO A 285 -15.35 -10.09 -6.96
C PRO A 285 -15.21 -11.24 -7.96
N SER A 286 -14.24 -12.12 -7.74
CA SER A 286 -14.14 -13.40 -8.42
C SER A 286 -15.26 -14.31 -7.91
N SER A 287 -16.48 -14.11 -8.39
CA SER A 287 -17.60 -15.04 -8.19
C SER A 287 -17.91 -15.75 -9.49
N ALA A 288 -17.65 -17.05 -9.50
CA ALA A 288 -18.13 -18.00 -10.50
C ALA A 288 -19.67 -18.17 -10.48
N HIS A 289 -20.40 -17.44 -9.62
CA HIS A 289 -21.86 -17.48 -9.58
C HIS A 289 -22.40 -16.12 -9.12
N LEU A 290 -22.73 -15.23 -10.06
CA LEU A 290 -23.84 -14.27 -10.04
C LEU A 290 -23.68 -13.25 -11.19
N ASN A 291 -24.60 -13.31 -12.14
CA ASN A 291 -24.97 -12.29 -13.14
C ASN A 291 -23.84 -11.43 -13.75
N LYS A 292 -23.28 -12.04 -14.79
CA LYS A 292 -22.19 -11.63 -15.67
C LYS A 292 -22.59 -10.49 -16.63
N SER A 293 -22.75 -9.25 -16.18
CA SER A 293 -22.74 -8.08 -17.08
C SER A 293 -22.68 -6.71 -16.38
N LEU A 294 -23.32 -6.59 -15.21
CA LEU A 294 -23.92 -5.31 -14.82
C LEU A 294 -22.95 -4.25 -14.27
N ASP A 295 -21.74 -4.60 -13.82
CA ASP A 295 -20.90 -3.71 -12.98
C ASP A 295 -19.50 -3.38 -13.54
N ILE A 296 -19.16 -3.84 -14.76
CA ILE A 296 -17.83 -3.61 -15.35
C ILE A 296 -17.72 -2.19 -15.94
N ALA A 297 -18.83 -1.63 -16.44
CA ALA A 297 -18.85 -0.30 -17.07
C ALA A 297 -18.66 0.85 -16.07
N SER A 298 -19.06 0.64 -14.81
CA SER A 298 -18.98 1.60 -13.71
C SER A 298 -18.08 1.10 -12.58
N CYS A 299 -16.91 0.56 -12.92
CA CYS A 299 -15.96 0.13 -11.88
C CYS A 299 -15.66 1.33 -10.96
N PRO A 300 -16.16 1.35 -9.71
CA PRO A 300 -16.08 2.54 -8.84
C PRO A 300 -14.63 2.88 -8.50
N VAL A 301 -13.76 1.86 -8.55
CA VAL A 301 -12.30 1.98 -8.39
C VAL A 301 -11.68 2.78 -9.52
N ILE A 302 -12.06 2.52 -10.78
CA ILE A 302 -11.56 3.32 -11.91
C ILE A 302 -12.02 4.77 -11.73
N GLN A 303 -13.29 4.98 -11.37
CA GLN A 303 -13.85 6.31 -11.19
C GLN A 303 -13.17 7.10 -10.05
N SER A 304 -12.82 6.44 -8.94
CA SER A 304 -12.14 7.11 -7.82
C SER A 304 -10.71 7.54 -8.15
N ARG A 305 -10.05 6.88 -9.12
CA ARG A 305 -8.68 7.19 -9.55
C ARG A 305 -8.60 8.17 -10.73
N LEU A 306 -9.71 8.46 -11.41
CA LEU A 306 -9.75 9.44 -12.53
C LEU A 306 -9.19 10.83 -12.16
N PRO A 307 -9.50 11.42 -10.98
CA PRO A 307 -8.94 12.72 -10.61
C PRO A 307 -7.40 12.72 -10.55
N LEU A 308 -6.80 11.60 -10.10
CA LEU A 308 -5.34 11.46 -10.07
C LEU A 308 -4.77 11.45 -11.48
N LEU A 309 -5.33 10.61 -12.36
CA LEU A 309 -4.89 10.51 -13.76
C LEU A 309 -5.03 11.86 -14.49
N HIS A 310 -6.16 12.54 -14.29
CA HIS A 310 -6.41 13.87 -14.85
C HIS A 310 -5.36 14.89 -14.38
N SER A 311 -5.05 14.92 -13.08
CA SER A 311 -4.02 15.81 -12.52
C SER A 311 -2.65 15.56 -13.13
N CYS A 312 -2.28 14.29 -13.36
CA CYS A 312 -1.01 13.91 -13.97
C CYS A 312 -0.93 14.22 -15.48
N CYS A 313 -2.06 14.16 -16.20
CA CYS A 313 -2.12 14.54 -17.62
C CYS A 313 -2.05 16.06 -17.83
N HIS A 314 -2.33 16.89 -16.81
CA HIS A 314 -2.27 18.36 -16.85
C HIS A 314 -3.06 19.04 -17.99
N GLY A 315 -4.04 18.36 -18.57
CA GLY A 315 -4.72 18.82 -19.78
C GLY A 315 -3.80 18.92 -21.01
N ASP A 316 -2.63 18.31 -20.97
CA ASP A 316 -1.74 18.17 -22.12
C ASP A 316 -2.28 17.09 -23.06
N LEU A 317 -2.71 17.53 -24.23
CA LEU A 317 -3.35 16.66 -25.22
C LEU A 317 -2.42 15.54 -25.70
N GLU A 318 -1.10 15.77 -25.75
CA GLU A 318 -0.12 14.73 -26.11
C GLU A 318 -0.05 13.61 -25.06
N SER A 319 -0.07 13.97 -23.78
CA SER A 319 -0.12 13.02 -22.68
C SER A 319 -1.42 12.20 -22.69
N VAL A 320 -2.56 12.85 -22.90
CA VAL A 320 -3.85 12.17 -23.00
C VAL A 320 -3.90 11.26 -24.23
N LYS A 321 -3.42 11.74 -25.39
CA LYS A 321 -3.32 10.95 -26.63
C LYS A 321 -2.50 9.68 -26.42
N LYS A 322 -1.31 9.77 -25.81
CA LYS A 322 -0.46 8.61 -25.55
C LYS A 322 -1.15 7.57 -24.65
N VAL A 323 -1.86 8.01 -23.62
CA VAL A 323 -2.65 7.12 -22.76
C VAL A 323 -3.78 6.44 -23.55
N SER A 324 -4.50 7.18 -24.38
CA SER A 324 -5.57 6.65 -25.21
C SER A 324 -5.07 5.63 -26.24
N GLU A 325 -3.96 5.92 -26.93
CA GLU A 325 -3.29 4.98 -27.84
C GLU A 325 -2.89 3.69 -27.12
N TYR A 326 -2.29 3.81 -25.93
CA TYR A 326 -1.92 2.66 -25.12
C TYR A 326 -3.13 1.80 -24.73
N LEU A 327 -4.23 2.41 -24.28
CA LEU A 327 -5.46 1.68 -23.92
C LEU A 327 -6.09 0.97 -25.11
N ILE A 328 -6.03 1.57 -26.30
CA ILE A 328 -6.50 0.93 -27.55
C ILE A 328 -5.63 -0.27 -27.89
N ASP A 329 -4.32 -0.14 -27.80
CA ASP A 329 -3.40 -1.25 -28.04
C ASP A 329 -3.59 -2.37 -27.00
N CYS A 330 -3.85 -2.04 -25.75
CA CYS A 330 -4.24 -3.01 -24.72
C CYS A 330 -5.56 -3.70 -25.08
N THR A 331 -6.58 -2.94 -25.51
CA THR A 331 -7.87 -3.50 -25.96
C THR A 331 -7.67 -4.50 -27.10
N LYS A 332 -6.81 -4.18 -28.08
CA LYS A 332 -6.46 -5.10 -29.18
C LYS A 332 -5.71 -6.34 -28.70
N LYS A 333 -4.73 -6.17 -27.80
CA LYS A 333 -3.94 -7.28 -27.24
C LYS A 333 -4.79 -8.25 -26.42
N TRP A 334 -5.74 -7.73 -25.65
CA TRP A 334 -6.53 -8.49 -24.68
C TRP A 334 -7.90 -8.95 -25.21
N GLY A 335 -8.25 -8.66 -26.47
CA GLY A 335 -9.43 -9.20 -27.16
C GLY A 335 -10.76 -8.92 -26.45
N GLU A 336 -11.60 -9.93 -26.25
CA GLU A 336 -12.88 -9.83 -25.51
C GLU A 336 -12.76 -10.10 -23.99
N SER A 337 -11.54 -10.09 -23.45
CA SER A 337 -11.35 -10.36 -22.02
C SER A 337 -11.97 -9.28 -21.12
N VAL A 338 -12.13 -9.63 -19.83
CA VAL A 338 -12.54 -8.68 -18.78
C VAL A 338 -11.59 -7.48 -18.69
N MET A 339 -10.29 -7.68 -18.96
CA MET A 339 -9.30 -6.61 -19.00
C MET A 339 -9.53 -5.64 -20.16
N SER A 340 -9.91 -6.16 -21.32
CA SER A 340 -10.29 -5.33 -22.47
C SER A 340 -11.49 -4.45 -22.16
N LYS A 341 -12.53 -4.98 -21.50
CA LYS A 341 -13.69 -4.19 -21.06
C LYS A 341 -13.31 -3.07 -20.08
N ARG A 342 -12.33 -3.30 -19.19
CA ARG A 342 -11.81 -2.27 -18.27
C ARG A 342 -11.02 -1.18 -18.99
N CYS A 343 -10.19 -1.57 -19.97
CA CYS A 343 -9.49 -0.62 -20.83
C CYS A 343 -10.48 0.27 -21.59
N GLN A 344 -11.55 -0.33 -22.13
CA GLN A 344 -12.63 0.40 -22.81
C GLN A 344 -13.39 1.34 -21.86
N SER A 345 -13.72 0.89 -20.65
CA SER A 345 -14.37 1.74 -19.62
C SER A 345 -13.49 2.94 -19.26
N LEU A 346 -12.20 2.74 -18.99
CA LEU A 346 -11.26 3.82 -18.70
C LEU A 346 -11.11 4.79 -19.89
N LEU A 347 -11.03 4.25 -21.12
CA LEU A 347 -10.94 5.06 -22.34
C LEU A 347 -12.20 5.93 -22.54
N LEU A 348 -13.39 5.37 -22.29
CA LEU A 348 -14.64 6.11 -22.32
C LEU A 348 -14.65 7.24 -21.28
N GLN A 349 -14.19 6.97 -20.05
CA GLN A 349 -14.10 7.99 -19.00
C GLN A 349 -13.12 9.12 -19.37
N ILE A 350 -11.99 8.79 -20.00
CA ILE A 350 -11.04 9.80 -20.51
C ILE A 350 -11.70 10.65 -21.58
N TYR A 351 -12.40 10.04 -22.54
CA TYR A 351 -13.13 10.79 -23.58
C TYR A 351 -14.20 11.73 -23.00
N LEU A 352 -14.97 11.28 -22.01
CA LEU A 352 -15.99 12.10 -21.36
C LEU A 352 -15.41 13.35 -20.69
N HIS A 353 -14.14 13.31 -20.26
CA HIS A 353 -13.46 14.46 -19.66
C HIS A 353 -12.66 15.28 -20.68
N PHE A 354 -12.07 14.63 -21.69
CA PHE A 354 -11.27 15.22 -22.76
C PHE A 354 -11.82 14.82 -24.14
N PRO A 355 -12.91 15.46 -24.59
CA PRO A 355 -13.52 15.12 -25.87
C PRO A 355 -12.62 15.32 -27.09
N GLU A 356 -11.67 16.28 -26.99
CA GLU A 356 -10.74 16.64 -28.06
C GLU A 356 -9.83 15.48 -28.49
N VAL A 357 -9.67 14.47 -27.63
CA VAL A 357 -8.88 13.26 -27.91
C VAL A 357 -9.34 12.53 -29.17
N ILE A 358 -10.64 12.59 -29.49
CA ILE A 358 -11.19 11.93 -30.69
C ILE A 358 -10.64 12.52 -31.99
N GLN A 359 -10.20 13.78 -31.98
CA GLN A 359 -9.58 14.39 -33.15
C GLN A 359 -8.21 13.74 -33.47
N HIS A 360 -7.61 13.07 -32.49
CA HIS A 360 -6.28 12.50 -32.59
C HIS A 360 -6.27 10.96 -32.53
N VAL A 361 -7.34 10.34 -32.05
CA VAL A 361 -7.43 8.91 -31.80
C VAL A 361 -8.81 8.36 -32.19
N THR A 362 -8.83 7.29 -32.97
CA THR A 362 -10.07 6.58 -33.34
C THR A 362 -10.49 5.63 -32.21
N LEU A 363 -11.60 5.93 -31.51
CA LEU A 363 -12.14 5.00 -30.52
C LEU A 363 -12.66 3.72 -31.18
N PRO A 364 -12.39 2.53 -30.61
CA PRO A 364 -13.02 1.29 -31.03
C PRO A 364 -14.54 1.34 -30.86
N ASP A 365 -15.30 0.86 -31.86
CA ASP A 365 -16.79 0.84 -31.82
C ASP A 365 -17.35 0.12 -30.58
N THR A 366 -16.60 -0.86 -30.06
CA THR A 366 -16.95 -1.62 -28.86
C THR A 366 -16.91 -0.80 -27.57
N THR A 367 -16.18 0.33 -27.53
CA THR A 367 -16.12 1.21 -26.35
C THR A 367 -17.44 1.94 -26.09
N LEU A 368 -18.20 2.18 -27.16
CA LEU A 368 -19.47 2.90 -27.15
C LEU A 368 -20.64 1.93 -27.01
N ASN A 369 -20.48 0.72 -27.57
CA ASN A 369 -21.47 -0.35 -27.52
C ASN A 369 -21.34 -1.22 -26.27
N SER A 370 -20.76 -0.71 -25.17
CA SER A 370 -20.80 -1.43 -23.90
C SER A 370 -22.27 -1.76 -23.60
N GLU A 371 -22.62 -3.05 -23.69
CA GLU A 371 -23.96 -3.64 -23.54
C GLU A 371 -24.66 -3.34 -22.20
N GLY A 372 -24.16 -2.40 -21.40
CA GLY A 372 -24.80 -1.86 -20.20
C GLY A 372 -25.89 -0.83 -20.47
N ALA A 373 -26.05 -0.32 -21.71
CA ALA A 373 -27.13 0.61 -22.05
C ALA A 373 -28.52 -0.06 -22.15
N ALA A 374 -28.58 -1.40 -22.24
CA ALA A 374 -29.84 -2.12 -22.41
C ALA A 374 -30.54 -2.48 -21.09
N GLU A 375 -29.84 -2.58 -19.96
CA GLU A 375 -30.45 -3.01 -18.69
C GLU A 375 -29.87 -2.25 -17.48
N GLY A 376 -30.53 -1.15 -17.09
CA GLY A 376 -30.62 -0.73 -15.68
C GLY A 376 -29.58 0.23 -15.10
N SER A 377 -28.43 0.48 -15.74
CA SER A 377 -27.47 1.50 -15.27
C SER A 377 -27.61 2.78 -16.09
N THR A 378 -28.50 3.69 -15.68
CA THR A 378 -28.55 5.02 -16.29
C THR A 378 -27.27 5.77 -15.90
N CYS A 379 -26.33 5.93 -16.83
CA CYS A 379 -25.18 6.77 -16.52
C CYS A 379 -25.71 8.19 -16.25
N LYS A 380 -25.09 8.96 -15.33
CA LYS A 380 -25.58 10.31 -15.00
C LYS A 380 -25.72 11.19 -16.25
N LEU A 381 -24.90 10.92 -17.27
CA LEU A 381 -24.98 11.56 -18.56
C LEU A 381 -26.22 11.14 -19.36
N ASP A 382 -26.63 9.87 -19.34
CA ASP A 382 -27.88 9.40 -19.96
C ASP A 382 -29.10 10.05 -19.30
N VAL A 383 -29.10 10.19 -17.98
CA VAL A 383 -30.16 10.91 -17.25
C VAL A 383 -30.20 12.37 -17.68
N LEU A 384 -29.04 13.01 -17.86
CA LEU A 384 -28.95 14.40 -18.32
C LEU A 384 -29.41 14.54 -19.78
N VAL A 385 -28.96 13.66 -20.68
CA VAL A 385 -29.34 13.65 -22.10
C VAL A 385 -30.83 13.36 -22.24
N HIS A 386 -31.35 12.35 -21.55
CA HIS A 386 -32.78 12.05 -21.53
C HIS A 386 -33.58 13.24 -20.99
N ARG A 387 -33.14 13.87 -19.89
CA ARG A 387 -33.81 15.06 -19.35
C ARG A 387 -33.79 16.24 -20.33
N LEU A 388 -32.68 16.45 -21.04
CA LEU A 388 -32.58 17.49 -22.07
C LEU A 388 -33.52 17.20 -23.25
N ILE A 389 -33.59 15.95 -23.71
CA ILE A 389 -34.51 15.52 -24.78
C ILE A 389 -35.96 15.67 -24.33
N THR A 390 -36.30 15.26 -23.10
CA THR A 390 -37.64 15.40 -22.53
C THR A 390 -38.03 16.87 -22.36
N LEU A 391 -37.09 17.74 -21.97
CA LEU A 391 -37.32 19.19 -21.93
C LEU A 391 -37.50 19.82 -23.31
N LEU A 392 -36.89 19.26 -24.36
CA LEU A 392 -37.14 19.66 -25.75
C LEU A 392 -38.51 19.19 -26.26
N ALA A 393 -39.01 18.07 -25.75
CA ALA A 393 -40.32 17.53 -26.09
C ALA A 393 -41.49 18.19 -25.33
N ASP A 394 -41.22 18.94 -24.26
CA ASP A 394 -42.22 19.65 -23.46
C ASP A 394 -42.70 20.93 -24.19
N SER A 395 -43.72 20.78 -25.05
CA SER A 395 -44.31 21.85 -25.85
C SER A 395 -45.35 22.67 -25.07
N GLY A 396 -44.94 23.30 -23.97
CA GLY A 396 -45.81 24.21 -23.21
C GLY A 396 -45.82 25.63 -23.79
N ASP A 397 -47.00 26.23 -23.98
CA ASP A 397 -47.20 27.61 -24.52
C ASP A 397 -46.86 28.75 -23.53
N SER A 398 -46.01 28.49 -22.53
CA SER A 398 -45.59 29.50 -21.56
C SER A 398 -44.24 30.11 -21.95
N LYS A 399 -44.05 31.42 -21.73
CA LYS A 399 -42.74 32.09 -21.89
C LYS A 399 -41.61 31.41 -21.11
N ALA A 400 -41.93 30.81 -19.96
CA ALA A 400 -40.97 30.06 -19.14
C ALA A 400 -40.69 28.64 -19.67
N ALA A 401 -41.58 28.07 -20.50
CA ALA A 401 -41.33 26.82 -21.21
C ALA A 401 -40.47 27.09 -22.45
N GLU A 402 -40.74 28.17 -23.18
CA GLU A 402 -39.94 28.60 -24.32
C GLU A 402 -38.47 28.91 -23.94
N SER A 403 -38.23 29.56 -22.80
CA SER A 403 -36.87 29.79 -22.28
C SER A 403 -36.16 28.50 -21.86
N ARG A 404 -36.87 27.55 -21.25
CA ARG A 404 -36.31 26.24 -20.87
C ARG A 404 -35.97 25.40 -22.11
N MET A 405 -36.81 25.45 -23.14
CA MET A 405 -36.57 24.79 -24.42
C MET A 405 -35.35 25.37 -25.13
N SER A 406 -35.18 26.71 -25.14
CA SER A 406 -34.02 27.34 -25.78
C SER A 406 -32.71 27.00 -25.06
N ASP A 407 -32.71 26.99 -23.72
CA ASP A 407 -31.57 26.55 -22.90
C ASP A 407 -31.24 25.07 -23.13
N ALA A 408 -32.25 24.20 -23.19
CA ALA A 408 -32.09 22.77 -23.48
C ALA A 408 -31.52 22.54 -24.88
N ASN A 409 -31.95 23.31 -25.88
CA ASN A 409 -31.46 23.24 -27.25
C ASN A 409 -29.99 23.71 -27.35
N LEU A 410 -29.63 24.79 -26.64
CA LEU A 410 -28.25 25.25 -26.56
C LEU A 410 -27.35 24.20 -25.88
N ALA A 411 -27.82 23.60 -24.78
CA ALA A 411 -27.11 22.52 -24.10
C ALA A 411 -26.93 21.28 -24.99
N CYS A 412 -27.95 20.88 -25.76
CA CYS A 412 -27.85 19.76 -26.71
C CYS A 412 -26.86 20.05 -27.82
N ARG A 413 -26.90 21.25 -28.42
CA ARG A 413 -25.92 21.65 -29.44
C ARG A 413 -24.50 21.67 -28.90
N LYS A 414 -24.30 22.20 -27.68
CA LYS A 414 -23.00 22.18 -27.03
C LYS A 414 -22.52 20.75 -26.75
N LEU A 415 -23.41 19.88 -26.29
CA LEU A 415 -23.10 18.47 -26.04
C LEU A 415 -22.77 17.73 -27.34
N ALA A 416 -23.47 17.99 -28.44
CA ALA A 416 -23.19 17.38 -29.74
C ALA A 416 -21.86 17.86 -30.34
N VAL A 417 -21.50 19.13 -30.12
CA VAL A 417 -20.20 19.68 -30.57
C VAL A 417 -19.05 19.16 -29.72
N SER A 418 -19.23 19.13 -28.39
CA SER A 418 -18.19 18.63 -27.49
C SER A 418 -18.06 17.12 -27.56
N HIS A 419 -19.16 16.37 -27.62
CA HIS A 419 -19.15 14.90 -27.61
C HIS A 419 -19.87 14.33 -28.82
N PRO A 420 -19.29 14.43 -30.04
CA PRO A 420 -19.95 14.03 -31.28
C PRO A 420 -20.38 12.55 -31.28
N VAL A 421 -19.64 11.72 -30.54
CA VAL A 421 -19.85 10.28 -30.49
C VAL A 421 -21.04 9.87 -29.61
N LEU A 422 -21.51 10.74 -28.70
CA LEU A 422 -22.63 10.42 -27.79
C LEU A 422 -24.01 10.69 -28.40
N LEU A 423 -24.09 11.45 -29.50
CA LEU A 423 -25.34 11.77 -30.17
C LEU A 423 -25.32 11.41 -31.67
N PRO A 424 -25.12 10.12 -32.05
CA PRO A 424 -25.11 9.73 -33.46
C PRO A 424 -26.41 10.11 -34.20
N GLY A 425 -27.55 10.14 -33.48
CA GLY A 425 -28.88 10.39 -34.07
C GLY A 425 -29.21 11.86 -34.38
N LEU A 426 -28.40 12.84 -33.97
CA LEU A 426 -28.66 14.27 -34.26
C LEU A 426 -27.87 14.81 -35.45
N GLN A 427 -26.80 14.12 -35.88
CA GLN A 427 -26.00 14.56 -37.02
C GLN A 427 -26.67 14.29 -38.37
N THR A 428 -27.70 13.43 -38.44
CA THR A 428 -28.38 13.11 -39.70
C THR A 428 -29.45 14.12 -40.13
N ASN A 429 -29.78 15.13 -39.31
CA ASN A 429 -30.86 16.08 -39.61
C ASN A 429 -30.42 17.52 -39.90
N THR A 430 -29.12 17.81 -40.05
CA THR A 430 -28.66 19.18 -40.40
C THR A 430 -28.55 19.44 -41.91
N HIS A 431 -29.05 18.53 -42.74
CA HIS A 431 -29.12 18.68 -44.20
C HIS A 431 -30.55 18.76 -44.75
N TYR A 432 -31.52 19.35 -44.03
CA TYR A 432 -32.71 19.89 -44.68
C TYR A 432 -33.20 21.15 -43.93
N THR A 433 -33.41 22.20 -44.75
CA THR A 433 -33.91 23.57 -44.51
C THR A 433 -32.92 24.59 -43.97
#